data_AF-A0A417YB44-F1
#
_entry.id   AF-A0A417YB44-F1
#
_cell.length_a   1.000
_cell.length_b   1.000
_cell.length_c   1.000
_cell.angle_alpha   90.00
_cell.angle_beta   90.00
_cell.angle_gamma   90.00
#
_symmetry.space_group_name_H-M   'P 1'
#
loop_
_entity.id
_entity.type
_entity.pdbx_description
1 polymer ?
#
loop_
_entity_poly.entity_id
_entity_poly.type
_entity_poly.pdbx_seq_one_letter_code
_entity_poly.pdbx_strand_id
1 'polypeptide(L)'
;MARNNNGKMSREQAGKKGGNVTSRNHDQEFYEEIGQKGGKATAQNHDQDFYEEIGQKGGEATAKNHDQEFYEEIGQKGGEATSKSHDQEFYEEIGEKGGNARARQRRNNSNNS
;
A
#
# COMPACT_ATOMS: atom_id res chain seq x y z
N MET A 1 22.97 -39.72 -29.15
CA MET A 1 21.63 -39.71 -28.54
C MET A 1 20.97 -38.37 -28.84
N ALA A 2 19.78 -38.38 -29.44
CA ALA A 2 19.09 -37.18 -29.93
C ALA A 2 18.51 -36.33 -28.79
N ARG A 3 18.68 -35.01 -28.85
CA ARG A 3 18.06 -34.04 -27.93
C ARG A 3 16.59 -33.88 -28.29
N ASN A 4 15.70 -34.54 -27.55
CA ASN A 4 14.26 -34.30 -27.63
C ASN A 4 13.91 -32.97 -26.92
N ASN A 5 14.04 -31.85 -27.65
CA ASN A 5 13.39 -30.60 -27.26
C ASN A 5 11.89 -30.71 -27.58
N ASN A 6 11.16 -31.38 -26.70
CA ASN A 6 9.69 -31.43 -26.74
C ASN A 6 9.15 -29.99 -26.69
N GLY A 7 8.43 -29.57 -27.73
CA GLY A 7 7.79 -28.25 -27.88
C GLY A 7 6.63 -27.98 -26.90
N LYS A 8 6.82 -28.30 -25.61
CA LYS A 8 5.90 -27.97 -24.54
C LYS A 8 6.17 -26.54 -24.07
N MET A 9 5.12 -25.74 -24.11
CA MET A 9 5.11 -24.37 -23.59
C MET A 9 5.48 -24.34 -22.10
N SER A 10 6.33 -23.39 -21.68
CA SER A 10 6.65 -23.20 -20.27
C SER A 10 5.44 -22.71 -19.48
N ARG A 11 5.47 -22.86 -18.15
CA ARG A 11 4.43 -22.33 -17.25
C ARG A 11 4.29 -20.82 -17.37
N GLU A 12 5.39 -20.07 -17.46
CA GLU A 12 5.33 -18.62 -17.64
C GLU A 12 4.73 -18.26 -19.01
N GLN A 13 5.10 -18.99 -20.06
CA GLN A 13 4.56 -18.79 -21.40
C GLN A 13 3.06 -19.08 -21.46
N ALA A 14 2.61 -20.13 -20.78
CA ALA A 14 1.19 -20.48 -20.66
C ALA A 14 0.42 -19.43 -19.87
N GLY A 15 0.97 -18.95 -18.74
CA GLY A 15 0.40 -17.88 -17.94
C GLY A 15 0.27 -16.57 -18.72
N LYS A 16 1.34 -16.16 -19.42
CA LYS A 16 1.32 -14.97 -20.28
C LYS A 16 0.30 -15.10 -21.42
N LYS A 17 0.22 -16.27 -22.05
CA LYS A 17 -0.76 -16.53 -23.12
C LYS A 17 -2.20 -16.45 -22.58
N GLY A 18 -2.47 -17.04 -21.42
CA GLY A 18 -3.76 -16.95 -20.75
C GLY A 18 -4.14 -15.52 -20.42
N GLY A 19 -3.25 -14.77 -19.76
CA GLY A 19 -3.48 -13.36 -19.42
C GLY A 19 -3.76 -12.48 -20.63
N ASN A 20 -3.03 -12.67 -21.74
CA ASN A 20 -3.27 -11.94 -22.99
C ASN A 20 -4.61 -12.25 -23.65
N VAL A 21 -5.14 -13.47 -23.48
CA VAL A 21 -6.46 -13.83 -23.99
C VAL A 21 -7.53 -13.19 -23.11
N THR A 22 -7.39 -13.28 -21.79
CA THR A 22 -8.29 -12.64 -20.82
C THR A 22 -8.35 -11.12 -21.04
N SER A 23 -7.21 -10.45 -21.18
CA SER A 23 -7.16 -8.98 -21.37
C SER A 23 -7.77 -8.48 -22.67
N ARG A 24 -7.96 -9.36 -23.67
CA ARG A 24 -8.62 -9.01 -24.94
C ARG A 24 -10.12 -9.24 -24.90
N ASN A 25 -10.59 -10.10 -24.00
CA ASN A 25 -11.97 -10.56 -23.95
C ASN A 25 -12.79 -9.91 -22.83
N HIS A 26 -12.15 -9.15 -21.95
CA HIS A 26 -12.77 -8.55 -20.78
C HIS A 26 -12.47 -7.06 -20.70
N ASP A 27 -13.45 -6.33 -20.17
CA ASP A 27 -13.43 -4.89 -19.96
C ASP A 27 -13.07 -4.53 -18.51
N GLN A 28 -13.06 -3.23 -18.23
CA GLN A 28 -12.73 -2.71 -16.91
C GLN A 28 -13.69 -3.24 -15.83
N GLU A 29 -14.99 -3.30 -16.10
CA GLU A 29 -16.00 -3.78 -15.15
C GLU A 29 -15.72 -5.21 -14.70
N PHE A 30 -15.33 -6.09 -15.63
CA PHE A 30 -14.92 -7.45 -15.28
C PHE A 30 -13.76 -7.48 -14.29
N TYR A 31 -12.72 -6.66 -14.51
CA TYR A 31 -11.56 -6.60 -13.61
C TYR A 31 -11.89 -6.01 -12.24
N GLU A 32 -12.78 -5.03 -12.20
CA GLU A 32 -13.31 -4.47 -10.95
C GLU A 32 -14.10 -5.54 -10.18
N GLU A 33 -14.98 -6.28 -10.85
CA GLU A 33 -15.80 -7.32 -10.23
C GLU A 33 -14.93 -8.43 -9.61
N ILE A 34 -13.96 -8.96 -10.36
CA ILE A 34 -13.08 -10.02 -9.84
C ILE A 34 -12.16 -9.49 -8.73
N GLY A 35 -11.72 -8.23 -8.82
CA GLY A 35 -10.94 -7.57 -7.77
C GLY A 35 -11.73 -7.42 -6.48
N GLN A 36 -12.98 -6.97 -6.58
CA GLN A 36 -13.89 -6.86 -5.44
C GLN A 36 -14.19 -8.23 -4.82
N LYS A 37 -14.44 -9.27 -5.64
CA LYS A 37 -14.65 -10.63 -5.14
C LYS A 37 -13.41 -11.15 -4.40
N GLY A 38 -12.22 -10.94 -4.95
CA GLY A 38 -10.96 -11.29 -4.30
C GLY A 38 -10.79 -10.58 -2.95
N GLY A 39 -11.01 -9.26 -2.93
CA GLY A 39 -10.93 -8.47 -1.69
C GLY A 39 -11.91 -8.92 -0.62
N LYS A 40 -13.18 -9.19 -0.99
CA LYS A 40 -14.19 -9.73 -0.07
C LYS A 40 -13.80 -11.09 0.49
N ALA A 41 -13.32 -12.00 -0.36
CA ALA A 41 -12.87 -13.31 0.07
C ALA A 41 -11.70 -13.21 1.05
N THR A 42 -10.72 -12.33 0.79
CA THR A 42 -9.62 -12.06 1.73
C THR A 42 -10.14 -11.52 3.06
N ALA A 43 -11.01 -10.50 3.03
CA ALA A 43 -11.56 -9.89 4.23
C ALA A 43 -12.42 -10.85 5.07
N GLN A 44 -13.04 -11.85 4.45
CA GLN A 44 -13.81 -12.88 5.16
C GLN A 44 -12.94 -13.95 5.84
N ASN A 45 -11.74 -14.21 5.32
CA ASN A 45 -10.86 -15.28 5.77
C ASN A 45 -9.72 -14.81 6.68
N HIS A 46 -9.57 -13.51 6.86
CA HIS A 46 -8.47 -12.92 7.61
C HIS A 46 -8.98 -11.94 8.68
N ASP A 47 -8.26 -11.91 9.78
CA ASP A 47 -8.50 -11.07 10.94
C ASP A 47 -7.52 -9.89 10.99
N GLN A 48 -7.62 -9.10 12.06
CA GLN A 48 -6.77 -7.91 12.25
C GLN A 48 -5.28 -8.26 12.24
N ASP A 49 -4.89 -9.35 12.88
CA ASP A 49 -3.49 -9.78 13.00
C ASP A 49 -2.86 -10.03 11.63
N PHE A 50 -3.61 -10.64 10.70
CA PHE A 50 -3.15 -10.80 9.32
C PHE A 50 -2.84 -9.45 8.65
N TYR A 51 -3.71 -8.46 8.80
CA TYR A 51 -3.51 -7.14 8.18
C TYR A 51 -2.33 -6.37 8.83
N GLU A 52 -2.15 -6.52 10.14
CA GLU A 52 -1.01 -5.97 10.85
C GLU A 52 0.30 -6.60 10.37
N GLU A 53 0.34 -7.93 10.24
CA GLU A 53 1.52 -8.66 9.76
C GLU A 53 1.92 -8.25 8.33
N ILE A 54 0.97 -8.20 7.39
CA ILE A 54 1.28 -7.80 6.01
C ILE A 54 1.65 -6.32 5.92
N GLY A 55 1.07 -5.47 6.78
CA GLY A 55 1.41 -4.05 6.90
C GLY A 55 2.84 -3.87 7.38
N GLN A 56 3.22 -4.59 8.44
CA GLN A 56 4.58 -4.60 8.97
C GLN A 56 5.59 -5.08 7.92
N LYS A 57 5.32 -6.20 7.26
CA LYS A 57 6.18 -6.74 6.19
C LYS A 57 6.37 -5.74 5.04
N GLY A 58 5.29 -5.06 4.63
CA GLY A 58 5.36 -4.01 3.61
C GLY A 58 6.21 -2.83 4.04
N GLY A 59 6.04 -2.39 5.30
CA GLY A 59 6.83 -1.31 5.90
C GLY A 59 8.31 -1.65 6.00
N GLU A 60 8.66 -2.84 6.50
CA GLU A 60 10.04 -3.32 6.60
C GLU A 60 10.71 -3.46 5.23
N ALA A 61 9.99 -4.00 4.24
CA ALA A 61 10.49 -4.10 2.87
C ALA A 61 10.76 -2.71 2.28
N THR A 62 9.89 -1.74 2.55
CA THR A 62 10.08 -0.35 2.11
C THR A 62 11.30 0.26 2.79
N ALA A 63 11.38 0.18 4.12
CA ALA A 63 12.49 0.73 4.91
C ALA A 63 13.85 0.12 4.54
N LYS A 64 13.88 -1.16 4.13
CA LYS A 64 15.12 -1.82 3.69
C LYS A 64 15.59 -1.37 2.30
N ASN A 65 14.66 -0.99 1.42
CA ASN A 65 14.96 -0.70 0.02
C ASN A 65 15.05 0.79 -0.31
N HIS A 66 14.73 1.67 0.64
CA HIS A 66 14.70 3.10 0.46
C HIS A 66 15.61 3.83 1.45
N ASP A 67 16.16 4.95 1.00
CA ASP A 67 17.07 5.79 1.77
C ASP A 67 16.37 7.07 2.25
N GLN A 68 17.13 7.95 2.90
CA GLN A 68 16.61 9.21 3.43
C GLN A 68 16.01 10.11 2.34
N GLU A 69 16.64 10.17 1.16
CA GLU A 69 16.18 11.02 0.05
C GLU A 69 14.77 10.61 -0.42
N PHE A 70 14.50 9.30 -0.49
CA PHE A 70 13.16 8.81 -0.78
C PHE A 70 12.11 9.31 0.22
N TYR A 71 12.41 9.25 1.53
CA TYR A 71 11.48 9.70 2.57
C TYR A 71 11.27 11.22 2.56
N GLU A 72 12.32 11.99 2.24
CA GLU A 72 12.23 13.43 2.04
C GLU A 72 11.34 13.76 0.83
N GLU A 73 11.53 13.08 -0.30
CA GLU A 73 10.75 13.28 -1.52
C GLU A 73 9.26 13.00 -1.30
N ILE A 74 8.91 11.85 -0.70
CA ILE A 74 7.50 11.53 -0.43
C ILE A 74 6.89 12.48 0.61
N GLY A 75 7.68 12.96 1.58
CA GLY A 75 7.27 13.95 2.56
C GLY A 75 6.96 15.30 1.90
N GLN A 76 7.82 15.76 0.99
CA GLN A 76 7.60 16.98 0.21
C GLN A 76 6.36 16.87 -0.67
N LYS A 77 6.21 15.76 -1.40
CA LYS A 77 5.00 15.51 -2.22
C LYS A 77 3.73 15.51 -1.39
N GLY A 78 3.75 14.89 -0.21
CA GLY A 78 2.64 14.92 0.74
C GLY A 78 2.29 16.34 1.18
N GLY A 79 3.30 17.12 1.59
CA GLY A 79 3.13 18.52 1.99
C GLY A 79 2.57 19.40 0.88
N GLU A 80 3.07 19.26 -0.35
CA GLU A 80 2.55 19.98 -1.52
C GLU A 80 1.09 19.62 -1.83
N ALA A 81 0.75 18.32 -1.79
CA ALA A 81 -0.62 17.88 -2.04
C ALA A 81 -1.58 18.46 -1.00
N THR A 82 -1.20 18.42 0.28
CA THR A 82 -1.97 19.05 1.36
C THR A 82 -2.12 20.56 1.12
N SER A 83 -1.04 21.27 0.81
CA SER A 83 -1.05 22.71 0.57
C SER A 83 -1.87 23.14 -0.64
N LYS A 84 -1.97 22.31 -1.67
CA LYS A 84 -2.81 22.59 -2.85
C LYS A 84 -4.30 22.40 -2.58
N SER A 85 -4.67 21.65 -1.55
CA SER A 85 -6.05 21.26 -1.28
C SER A 85 -6.65 21.88 -0.01
N HIS A 86 -5.87 22.62 0.77
CA HIS A 86 -6.30 23.11 2.08
C HIS A 86 -5.91 24.57 2.33
N ASP A 87 -6.80 25.29 2.98
CA ASP A 87 -6.66 26.70 3.31
C ASP A 87 -6.00 26.92 4.67
N GLN A 88 -5.81 28.18 5.04
CA GLN A 88 -5.15 28.58 6.30
C GLN A 88 -5.79 27.96 7.56
N GLU A 89 -7.12 27.85 7.59
CA GLU A 89 -7.87 27.29 8.72
C GLU A 89 -7.49 25.83 9.01
N PHE A 90 -7.22 25.04 7.96
CA PHE A 90 -6.76 23.67 8.11
C PHE A 90 -5.38 23.61 8.78
N TYR A 91 -4.46 24.50 8.42
CA TYR A 91 -3.13 24.56 9.01
C TYR A 91 -3.17 24.99 10.49
N GLU A 92 -4.08 25.90 10.82
CA GLU A 92 -4.35 26.30 12.21
C GLU A 92 -4.89 25.12 13.03
N GLU A 93 -5.87 24.37 12.49
CA GLU A 93 -6.46 23.22 13.15
C GLU A 93 -5.44 22.09 13.41
N ILE A 94 -4.64 21.71 12.41
CA ILE A 94 -3.62 20.66 12.60
C ILE A 94 -2.49 21.12 13.52
N GLY A 95 -2.16 22.41 13.50
CA GLY A 95 -1.18 23.02 14.41
C GLY A 95 -1.66 22.96 15.86
N GLU A 96 -2.92 23.30 16.10
CA GLU A 96 -3.54 23.23 17.42
C GLU A 96 -3.61 21.77 17.92
N LYS A 97 -4.06 20.85 17.07
CA LYS A 97 -4.10 19.40 17.38
C LYS A 97 -2.71 18.87 17.73
N GLY A 98 -1.69 19.23 16.96
CA GLY A 98 -0.30 18.84 17.23
C GLY A 98 0.25 19.41 18.54
N GLY A 99 -0.04 20.68 18.83
CA GLY A 99 0.32 21.33 20.08
C GLY A 99 -0.34 20.68 21.30
N ASN A 100 -1.64 20.42 21.21
CA ASN A 100 -2.42 19.76 22.24
C ASN A 100 -1.94 18.32 22.52
N ALA A 101 -1.60 17.55 21.48
CA ALA A 101 -1.03 16.21 21.63
C ALA A 101 0.29 16.23 22.41
N ARG A 102 1.20 17.15 22.07
CA ARG A 102 2.48 17.33 22.79
C ARG A 102 2.27 17.76 24.23
N ALA A 103 1.31 18.66 24.49
CA ALA A 103 0.98 19.10 25.83
C ALA A 103 0.43 17.95 26.71
N ARG A 104 -0.43 17.09 26.14
CA ARG A 104 -0.96 15.90 26.83
C ARG A 104 0.14 14.89 27.13
N GLN A 105 1.05 14.63 26.19
CA GLN A 105 2.21 13.74 26.43
C GLN A 105 3.07 14.24 27.60
N ARG A 106 3.37 15.54 27.65
CA ARG A 106 4.16 16.14 28.75
C ARG A 106 3.47 16.02 30.10
N ARG A 107 2.16 16.23 30.16
CA ARG A 107 1.37 16.08 31.40
C ARG A 107 1.34 14.62 31.88
N ASN A 108 1.15 13.67 30.97
CA ASN A 108 1.14 12.25 31.33
C ASN A 108 2.51 11.78 31.84
N ASN A 109 3.61 12.27 31.25
CA ASN A 109 4.96 11.92 31.71
C ASN A 109 5.29 12.54 33.08
N SER A 110 4.77 13.74 33.37
CA SER A 110 4.92 14.40 34.67
C SER A 110 4.07 13.80 35.79
N ASN A 111 2.96 13.12 35.46
CA ASN A 111 2.08 12.47 36.43
C ASN A 111 2.50 11.02 36.75
N ASN A 112 3.51 10.50 36.04
CA ASN A 112 4.03 9.13 36.19
C ASN A 112 5.48 9.12 36.72
N SER A 113 5.96 10.25 37.28
CA SER A 113 7.25 10.42 37.96
C SER A 113 7.05 10.81 39.42
#